data_AF-E5XRC2-F1
#
_entry.id   AF-E5XRC2-F1
#
_cell.length_a   1.000
_cell.length_b   1.000
_cell.length_c   1.000
_cell.angle_alpha   90.00
_cell.angle_beta   90.00
_cell.angle_gamma   90.00
#
_symmetry.space_group_name_H-M   'P 1'
#
loop_
_entity.id
_entity.type
_entity.pdbx_description
1 polymer ?
#
loop_
_entity_poly.entity_id
_entity_poly.type
_entity_poly.pdbx_seq_one_letter_code
_entity_poly.pdbx_strand_id
1 'polypeptide(L)'
;MPLGLVPLAWADDDDDDEDGGSPPYWNNAGPVDPDDPVVIYSDQPSVPVEYEVTGTTRSADIQFVGEGGMHRIQGFVLPFRRKALAWPPVQFMPMFATVPETNDWLIAPNGDTRRQGDSSLTGGSATCRIWVSGKLVQERTVSGVNHTARCAVTIRFFD
;
A
#
# COMPACT_ATOMS: atom_id res chain seq x y z
N MET A 1 31.68 -38.25 -47.82
CA MET A 1 30.57 -37.28 -47.93
C MET A 1 30.95 -36.06 -47.08
N PRO A 2 30.77 -34.83 -47.58
CA PRO A 2 31.45 -33.64 -47.05
C PRO A 2 30.78 -33.06 -45.80
N LEU A 3 31.62 -32.35 -45.03
CA LEU A 3 31.33 -31.58 -43.82
C LEU A 3 30.36 -30.43 -44.13
N GLY A 4 29.27 -30.32 -43.37
CA GLY A 4 28.40 -29.15 -43.35
C GLY A 4 28.97 -28.08 -42.42
N LEU A 5 29.65 -27.09 -43.01
CA LEU A 5 29.99 -25.80 -42.42
C LEU A 5 28.81 -24.84 -42.64
N VAL A 6 28.30 -24.22 -41.57
CA VAL A 6 27.53 -22.95 -41.63
C VAL A 6 27.93 -22.12 -40.39
N PRO A 7 28.12 -20.79 -40.53
CA PRO A 7 29.16 -20.05 -39.83
C PRO A 7 28.69 -19.24 -38.62
N LEU A 8 29.68 -18.82 -37.81
CA LEU A 8 29.56 -17.71 -36.86
C LEU A 8 29.04 -16.47 -37.59
N ALA A 9 27.90 -15.95 -37.15
CA ALA A 9 27.48 -14.59 -37.44
C ALA A 9 27.92 -13.71 -36.27
N TRP A 10 28.81 -12.76 -36.59
CA TRP A 10 29.11 -11.59 -35.79
C TRP A 10 27.83 -10.76 -35.57
N ALA A 11 27.68 -10.26 -34.36
CA ALA A 11 26.89 -9.07 -34.08
C ALA A 11 27.79 -8.15 -33.24
N ASP A 12 28.64 -7.43 -33.96
CA ASP A 12 29.02 -6.07 -33.57
C ASP A 12 27.93 -5.18 -34.16
N ASP A 13 27.18 -4.48 -33.30
CA ASP A 13 26.44 -3.26 -33.63
C ASP A 13 26.47 -2.42 -32.35
N ASP A 14 27.61 -1.76 -32.14
CA ASP A 14 27.65 -0.46 -31.50
C ASP A 14 27.08 0.54 -32.52
N ASP A 15 25.97 1.20 -32.19
CA ASP A 15 25.78 2.60 -32.56
C ASP A 15 24.72 3.24 -31.64
N ASP A 16 25.19 4.32 -31.02
CA ASP A 16 24.53 5.23 -30.12
C ASP A 16 23.39 6.05 -30.79
N ASP A 17 22.60 6.64 -29.89
CA ASP A 17 21.95 7.96 -29.98
C ASP A 17 20.42 8.08 -30.16
N GLU A 18 19.91 8.91 -29.23
CA GLU A 18 18.74 9.79 -29.25
C GLU A 18 17.38 9.32 -28.68
N ASP A 19 17.25 9.60 -27.38
CA ASP A 19 16.32 10.61 -26.84
C ASP A 19 14.81 10.42 -27.08
N GLY A 20 14.22 9.56 -26.24
CA GLY A 20 12.80 9.57 -25.91
C GLY A 20 12.61 10.00 -24.46
N GLY A 21 12.49 11.31 -24.23
CA GLY A 21 12.42 11.95 -22.91
C GLY A 21 11.63 11.19 -21.85
N SER A 22 12.35 10.63 -20.88
CA SER A 22 11.77 10.08 -19.66
C SER A 22 11.41 11.23 -18.71
N PRO A 23 10.17 11.30 -18.16
CA PRO A 23 9.81 12.33 -17.20
C PRO A 23 10.69 12.21 -15.93
N PRO A 24 11.05 13.33 -15.29
CA PRO A 24 12.15 13.35 -14.35
C PRO A 24 11.75 12.70 -13.01
N TYR A 25 12.72 12.00 -12.41
CA TYR A 25 12.80 11.50 -11.04
C TYR A 25 11.72 10.52 -10.51
N TRP A 26 11.89 9.22 -10.77
CA TRP A 26 11.37 8.18 -9.86
C TRP A 26 12.51 7.22 -9.54
N ASN A 27 13.35 7.58 -8.55
CA ASN A 27 14.44 6.71 -8.14
C ASN A 27 13.94 5.62 -7.17
N ASN A 28 14.02 4.39 -7.67
CA ASN A 28 14.32 3.13 -6.98
C ASN A 28 13.29 2.57 -5.99
N ALA A 29 12.42 1.71 -6.54
CA ALA A 29 11.78 0.63 -5.80
C ALA A 29 12.81 -0.49 -5.50
N GLY A 30 13.53 -0.36 -4.39
CA GLY A 30 14.20 -1.50 -3.74
C GLY A 30 13.23 -2.26 -2.82
N PRO A 31 13.63 -3.40 -2.22
CA PRO A 31 12.83 -4.08 -1.20
C PRO A 31 12.80 -3.20 0.07
N VAL A 32 11.84 -2.29 0.11
CA VAL A 32 11.69 -1.29 1.19
C VAL A 32 11.23 -1.99 2.47
N ASP A 33 11.89 -1.71 3.59
CA ASP A 33 11.55 -2.16 4.95
C ASP A 33 10.10 -1.73 5.31
N PRO A 34 9.28 -2.54 6.00
CA PRO A 34 7.95 -2.14 6.48
C PRO A 34 7.92 -0.88 7.37
N ASP A 35 9.06 -0.40 7.86
CA ASP A 35 9.19 0.86 8.62
C ASP A 35 9.66 2.06 7.77
N ASP A 36 9.81 1.90 6.45
CA ASP A 36 10.24 2.98 5.55
C ASP A 36 9.05 3.54 4.73
N PRO A 37 8.53 4.72 5.13
CA PRO A 37 7.39 5.33 4.46
C PRO A 37 7.77 5.85 3.08
N VAL A 38 6.87 5.68 2.12
CA VAL A 38 7.04 6.35 0.81
C VAL A 38 6.99 7.85 1.04
N VAL A 39 8.00 8.58 0.59
CA VAL A 39 8.03 10.04 0.68
C VAL A 39 7.47 10.64 -0.60
N ILE A 40 6.48 11.52 -0.46
CA ILE A 40 5.87 12.27 -1.56
C ILE A 40 6.05 13.74 -1.29
N TYR A 41 6.35 14.46 -2.35
CA TYR A 41 6.48 15.90 -2.32
C TYR A 41 5.30 16.54 -3.06
N SER A 42 4.76 17.62 -2.50
CA SER A 42 3.59 18.31 -3.04
C SER A 42 3.74 19.82 -2.99
N ASP A 43 3.39 20.47 -4.09
CA ASP A 43 3.20 21.92 -4.22
C ASP A 43 1.75 22.36 -3.96
N GLN A 44 0.83 21.39 -3.81
CA GLN A 44 -0.58 21.66 -3.52
C GLN A 44 -0.80 21.98 -2.03
N PRO A 45 -1.75 22.86 -1.69
CA PRO A 45 -2.05 23.21 -0.28
C PRO A 45 -2.64 22.04 0.52
N SER A 46 -3.15 21.02 -0.17
CA SER A 46 -3.60 19.78 0.45
C SER A 46 -3.52 18.63 -0.54
N VAL A 47 -3.36 17.41 -0.03
CA VAL A 47 -3.22 16.20 -0.84
C VAL A 47 -4.22 15.14 -0.36
N PRO A 48 -5.12 14.65 -1.23
CA PRO A 48 -6.05 13.59 -0.85
C PRO A 48 -5.30 12.26 -0.71
N VAL A 49 -5.55 11.56 0.39
CA VAL A 49 -5.00 10.24 0.69
C VAL A 49 -6.14 9.25 0.87
N GLU A 50 -6.06 8.12 0.19
CA GLU A 50 -7.02 7.04 0.31
C GLU A 50 -6.36 5.81 0.92
N TYR A 51 -7.06 5.21 1.87
CA TYR A 51 -6.68 4.01 2.57
C TYR A 51 -7.62 2.88 2.15
N GLU A 52 -7.08 1.70 1.87
CA GLU A 52 -7.88 0.50 1.66
C GLU A 52 -7.27 -0.69 2.38
N VAL A 53 -8.13 -1.49 2.99
CA VAL A 53 -7.76 -2.83 3.44
C VAL A 53 -8.66 -3.84 2.75
N THR A 54 -8.04 -4.81 2.10
CA THR A 54 -8.71 -5.98 1.51
C THR A 54 -8.04 -7.24 2.02
N GLY A 55 -8.62 -8.41 1.76
CA GLY A 55 -8.02 -9.65 2.23
C GLY A 55 -8.91 -10.86 2.02
N THR A 56 -8.32 -12.03 2.23
CA THR A 56 -9.10 -13.27 2.40
C THR A 56 -9.58 -13.45 3.83
N THR A 57 -8.97 -12.73 4.80
CA THR A 57 -9.56 -12.59 6.14
C THR A 57 -10.91 -11.89 6.01
N ARG A 58 -11.90 -12.34 6.79
CA ARG A 58 -13.23 -11.72 6.80
C ARG A 58 -13.23 -10.39 7.55
N SER A 59 -12.34 -10.24 8.53
CA SER A 59 -12.19 -9.01 9.30
C SER A 59 -10.73 -8.66 9.57
N ALA A 60 -10.47 -7.39 9.85
CA ALA A 60 -9.17 -6.90 10.28
C ALA A 60 -9.32 -5.86 11.39
N ASP A 61 -8.31 -5.79 12.25
CA ASP A 61 -8.07 -4.63 13.12
C ASP A 61 -7.33 -3.58 12.29
N ILE A 62 -7.92 -2.39 12.17
CA ILE A 62 -7.44 -1.33 11.28
C ILE A 62 -7.06 -0.11 12.11
N GLN A 63 -5.88 0.42 11.86
CA GLN A 63 -5.43 1.67 12.43
C GLN A 63 -4.93 2.59 11.32
N PHE A 64 -5.34 3.85 11.30
CA PHE A 64 -4.95 4.80 10.24
C PHE A 64 -5.02 6.25 10.75
N VAL A 65 -4.37 7.18 10.05
CA VAL A 65 -4.50 8.62 10.33
C VAL A 65 -5.59 9.22 9.46
N GLY A 66 -6.62 9.79 10.09
CA GLY A 66 -7.70 10.51 9.44
C GLY A 66 -7.83 11.93 9.98
N GLU A 67 -8.94 12.60 9.67
CA GLU A 67 -9.27 13.88 10.28
C GLU A 67 -9.35 13.72 11.80
N GLY A 68 -8.71 14.62 12.55
CA GLY A 68 -8.68 14.57 14.02
C GLY A 68 -7.65 13.62 14.64
N GLY A 69 -6.84 12.91 13.83
CA GLY A 69 -5.69 12.14 14.30
C GLY A 69 -5.75 10.65 14.00
N MET A 70 -5.19 9.84 14.89
CA MET A 70 -5.12 8.38 14.72
C MET A 70 -6.46 7.73 15.11
N HIS A 71 -6.99 6.92 14.19
CA HIS A 71 -8.20 6.14 14.37
C HIS A 71 -7.86 4.66 14.49
N ARG A 72 -8.59 3.95 15.35
CA ARG A 72 -8.49 2.49 15.50
C ARG A 72 -9.87 1.86 15.46
N ILE A 73 -9.99 0.80 14.66
CA ILE A 73 -11.22 0.05 14.45
C ILE A 73 -10.88 -1.42 14.63
N GLN A 74 -11.59 -2.12 15.53
CA GLN A 74 -11.38 -3.54 15.76
C GLN A 74 -12.44 -4.38 15.05
N GLY A 75 -12.05 -5.54 14.53
CA GLY A 75 -12.96 -6.49 13.89
C GLY A 75 -13.75 -5.90 12.71
N PHE A 76 -13.15 -5.00 11.93
CA PHE A 76 -13.84 -4.39 10.79
C PHE A 76 -13.99 -5.42 9.66
N VAL A 77 -15.22 -5.61 9.18
CA VAL A 77 -15.49 -6.52 8.07
C VAL A 77 -14.97 -5.92 6.77
N LEU A 78 -14.07 -6.64 6.09
CA LEU A 78 -13.46 -6.16 4.86
C LEU A 78 -14.45 -6.21 3.66
N PRO A 79 -14.29 -5.33 2.65
CA PRO A 79 -13.21 -4.35 2.47
C PRO A 79 -13.43 -3.05 3.25
N PHE A 80 -12.32 -2.45 3.69
CA PHE A 80 -12.30 -1.13 4.29
C PHE A 80 -11.81 -0.10 3.29
N ARG A 81 -12.45 1.08 3.25
CA ARG A 81 -11.96 2.24 2.51
C ARG A 81 -12.20 3.52 3.31
N ARG A 82 -11.18 4.39 3.40
CA ARG A 82 -11.32 5.74 3.96
C ARG A 82 -10.49 6.75 3.19
N LYS A 83 -11.05 7.96 3.05
CA LYS A 83 -10.32 9.12 2.56
C LYS A 83 -9.88 9.98 3.73
N ALA A 84 -8.72 10.59 3.58
CA ALA A 84 -8.17 11.61 4.45
C ALA A 84 -7.55 12.71 3.59
N LEU A 85 -7.21 13.81 4.23
CA LEU A 85 -6.55 14.94 3.58
C LEU A 85 -5.25 15.22 4.33
N ALA A 86 -4.14 15.29 3.61
CA ALA A 86 -2.88 15.79 4.14
C ALA A 86 -2.79 17.30 3.88
N TRP A 87 -2.22 18.05 4.81
CA TRP A 87 -1.96 19.49 4.69
C TRP A 87 -0.61 19.84 5.34
N PRO A 88 0.03 20.97 4.98
CA PRO A 88 1.30 21.41 5.56
C PRO A 88 1.33 21.36 7.09
N PRO A 89 2.49 21.13 7.73
CA PRO A 89 3.85 21.19 7.16
C PRO A 89 4.34 19.87 6.54
N VAL A 90 4.43 18.80 7.33
CA VAL A 90 4.78 17.46 6.90
C VAL A 90 3.81 16.51 7.58
N GLN A 91 3.20 15.62 6.81
CA GLN A 91 2.22 14.66 7.32
C GLN A 91 2.77 13.24 7.21
N PHE A 92 2.77 12.51 8.31
CA PHE A 92 3.01 11.08 8.33
C PHE A 92 1.65 10.36 8.41
N MET A 93 1.36 9.54 7.42
CA MET A 93 0.05 8.92 7.20
C MET A 93 0.18 7.39 7.16
N PRO A 94 0.31 6.75 8.32
CA PRO A 94 0.37 5.30 8.43
C PRO A 94 -1.01 4.67 8.32
N MET A 95 -1.02 3.42 7.87
CA MET A 95 -2.12 2.48 7.96
C MET A 95 -1.59 1.10 8.35
N PHE A 96 -2.27 0.49 9.30
CA PHE A 96 -2.00 -0.87 9.78
C PHE A 96 -3.26 -1.71 9.64
N ALA A 97 -3.09 -2.93 9.13
CA ALA A 97 -4.15 -3.92 9.05
C ALA A 97 -3.65 -5.23 9.68
N THR A 98 -4.19 -5.56 10.86
CA THR A 98 -3.84 -6.78 11.59
C THR A 98 -4.90 -7.83 11.37
N VAL A 99 -4.48 -9.05 11.02
CA VAL A 99 -5.38 -10.21 11.00
C VAL A 99 -5.62 -10.62 12.46
N PRO A 100 -6.84 -10.52 12.98
CA PRO A 100 -7.10 -10.81 14.38
C PRO A 100 -6.97 -12.31 14.68
N GLU A 101 -6.41 -12.66 15.83
CA GLU A 101 -6.45 -14.03 16.37
C GLU A 101 -7.84 -14.41 16.88
N THR A 102 -8.56 -13.44 17.44
CA THR A 102 -9.95 -13.57 17.88
C THR A 102 -10.76 -12.35 17.46
N ASN A 103 -12.03 -12.57 17.11
CA ASN A 103 -12.98 -11.49 16.91
C ASN A 103 -14.07 -11.64 17.97
N ASP A 104 -14.03 -10.83 19.02
CA ASP A 104 -15.12 -10.81 20.02
C ASP A 104 -16.37 -10.11 19.45
N TRP A 105 -16.15 -9.15 18.55
CA TRP A 105 -17.18 -8.38 17.88
C TRP A 105 -16.72 -7.94 16.49
N LEU A 106 -17.67 -7.78 15.58
CA LEU A 106 -17.45 -7.33 14.22
C LEU A 106 -18.18 -6.02 13.97
N ILE A 107 -17.55 -5.12 13.23
CA ILE A 107 -18.17 -3.90 12.71
C ILE A 107 -18.40 -4.07 11.21
N ALA A 108 -19.66 -3.99 10.79
CA ALA A 108 -19.99 -4.02 9.38
C ALA A 108 -19.52 -2.73 8.65
N PRO A 109 -19.36 -2.75 7.31
CA PRO A 109 -18.85 -1.61 6.56
C PRO A 109 -19.69 -0.33 6.67
N ASN A 110 -20.97 -0.46 7.07
CA ASN A 110 -21.85 0.66 7.35
C ASN A 110 -21.54 1.38 8.68
N GLY A 111 -20.63 0.86 9.51
CA GLY A 111 -20.20 1.47 10.78
C GLY A 111 -21.21 1.33 11.93
N ASP A 112 -22.49 1.10 11.63
CA ASP A 112 -23.58 1.14 12.61
C ASP A 112 -23.93 -0.22 13.23
N THR A 113 -23.45 -1.31 12.63
CA THR A 113 -23.84 -2.66 13.06
C THR A 113 -22.68 -3.37 13.74
N ARG A 114 -22.80 -3.56 15.06
CA ARG A 114 -21.94 -4.46 15.83
C ARG A 114 -22.61 -5.82 15.97
N ARG A 115 -21.88 -6.89 15.67
CA ARG A 115 -22.34 -8.28 15.90
C ARG A 115 -21.29 -9.03 16.70
N GLN A 116 -21.72 -10.04 17.46
CA GLN A 116 -20.77 -10.94 18.12
C GLN A 116 -19.92 -11.61 17.05
N GLY A 117 -18.60 -11.59 17.25
CA GLY A 117 -17.70 -12.25 16.33
C GLY A 117 -17.70 -13.77 16.55
N ASP A 118 -17.14 -14.48 15.58
CA ASP A 118 -17.00 -15.93 15.60
C ASP A 118 -15.51 -16.26 15.42
N SER A 119 -15.00 -17.17 16.23
CA SER A 119 -13.61 -17.65 16.17
C SER A 119 -13.31 -18.41 14.87
N SER A 120 -14.33 -18.82 14.11
CA SER A 120 -14.19 -19.37 12.75
C SER A 120 -13.76 -18.34 11.69
N LEU A 121 -13.71 -17.05 12.05
CA LEU A 121 -13.47 -15.93 11.14
C LEU A 121 -12.03 -15.40 11.16
N THR A 122 -11.11 -16.15 11.76
CA THR A 122 -9.71 -15.75 11.96
C THR A 122 -8.81 -16.46 10.95
N GLY A 123 -7.68 -15.83 10.61
CA GLY A 123 -6.74 -16.32 9.60
C GLY A 123 -6.99 -15.76 8.19
N GLY A 124 -6.23 -16.27 7.21
CA GLY A 124 -6.18 -15.71 5.86
C GLY A 124 -5.12 -14.61 5.73
N SER A 125 -5.35 -13.68 4.81
CA SER A 125 -4.47 -12.55 4.53
C SER A 125 -5.18 -11.21 4.61
N ALA A 126 -4.43 -10.17 4.96
CA ALA A 126 -4.84 -8.77 4.87
C ALA A 126 -3.83 -8.00 4.00
N THR A 127 -4.33 -7.12 3.16
CA THR A 127 -3.55 -6.26 2.27
C THR A 127 -3.91 -4.81 2.55
N CYS A 128 -2.92 -4.04 2.98
CA CYS A 128 -3.03 -2.58 3.10
C CYS A 128 -2.61 -1.93 1.78
N ARG A 129 -3.31 -0.88 1.37
CA ARG A 129 -2.97 -0.04 0.23
C ARG A 129 -3.19 1.43 0.55
N ILE A 130 -2.23 2.27 0.15
CA ILE A 130 -2.35 3.73 0.25
C ILE A 130 -2.29 4.31 -1.17
N TRP A 131 -3.25 5.17 -1.49
CA TRP A 131 -3.24 5.99 -2.69
C TRP A 131 -3.10 7.45 -2.30
N VAL A 132 -2.35 8.20 -3.11
CA VAL A 132 -2.19 9.63 -2.95
C VAL A 132 -2.53 10.29 -4.28
N SER A 133 -3.50 11.20 -4.27
CA SER A 133 -4.03 11.82 -5.49
C SER A 133 -4.43 10.82 -6.58
N GLY A 134 -5.00 9.68 -6.16
CA GLY A 134 -5.45 8.61 -7.05
C GLY A 134 -4.36 7.64 -7.52
N LYS A 135 -3.08 7.86 -7.21
CA LYS A 135 -1.98 6.95 -7.54
C LYS A 135 -1.71 6.00 -6.38
N LEU A 136 -1.63 4.69 -6.64
CA LEU A 136 -1.19 3.71 -5.63
C LEU A 136 0.29 3.96 -5.33
N VAL A 137 0.60 4.22 -4.06
CA VAL A 137 1.98 4.54 -3.63
C VAL A 137 2.60 3.41 -2.85
N GLN A 138 1.79 2.66 -2.10
CA GLN A 138 2.27 1.51 -1.36
C GLN A 138 1.18 0.45 -1.22
N GLU A 139 1.59 -0.80 -1.33
CA GLU A 139 0.78 -1.99 -1.10
C GLU A 139 1.61 -3.01 -0.32
N ARG A 140 1.04 -3.57 0.75
CA ARG A 140 1.66 -4.66 1.51
C ARG A 140 0.63 -5.68 1.90
N THR A 141 0.99 -6.95 1.80
CA THR A 141 0.16 -8.08 2.21
C THR A 141 0.84 -8.83 3.34
N VAL A 142 0.01 -9.30 4.27
CA VAL A 142 0.43 -10.21 5.33
C VAL A 142 -0.53 -11.37 5.43
N SER A 143 -0.07 -12.50 5.98
CA SER A 143 -0.87 -13.70 6.17
C SER A 143 -0.65 -14.30 7.55
N GLY A 144 -1.69 -14.91 8.13
CA GLY A 144 -1.65 -15.52 9.45
C GLY A 144 -2.18 -14.60 10.54
N VAL A 145 -2.72 -15.19 11.61
CA VAL A 145 -3.27 -14.46 12.76
C VAL A 145 -2.19 -13.66 13.48
N ASN A 146 -2.56 -12.51 14.04
CA ASN A 146 -1.67 -11.55 14.71
C ASN A 146 -0.55 -10.96 13.84
N HIS A 147 -0.58 -11.18 12.53
CA HIS A 147 0.31 -10.51 11.61
C HIS A 147 -0.31 -9.19 11.11
N THR A 148 0.53 -8.18 10.92
CA THR A 148 0.12 -6.83 10.52
C THR A 148 0.73 -6.43 9.19
N ALA A 149 -0.12 -6.09 8.21
CA ALA A 149 0.31 -5.36 7.01
C ALA A 149 0.48 -3.89 7.38
N ARG A 150 1.68 -3.34 7.15
CA ARG A 150 2.03 -1.95 7.47
C ARG A 150 2.24 -1.17 6.19
N CYS A 151 1.50 -0.08 6.02
CA CYS A 151 1.69 0.86 4.93
C CYS A 151 1.86 2.25 5.55
N ALA A 152 2.74 3.07 5.01
CA ALA A 152 2.93 4.45 5.44
C ALA A 152 3.40 5.33 4.29
N VAL A 153 2.89 6.56 4.28
CA VAL A 153 3.35 7.62 3.38
C VAL A 153 3.70 8.86 4.19
N THR A 154 4.78 9.53 3.82
CA THR A 154 5.13 10.85 4.34
C THR A 154 4.91 11.87 3.22
N ILE A 155 4.05 12.85 3.44
CA ILE A 155 3.81 13.93 2.47
C ILE A 155 4.49 15.20 2.98
N ARG A 156 5.43 15.70 2.18
CA ARG A 156 6.16 16.94 2.42
C ARG A 156 5.64 18.02 1.50
N PHE A 157 5.23 19.13 2.10
CA PHE A 157 4.73 20.30 1.38
C PHE A 157 5.88 21.28 1.16
N PHE A 158 5.93 21.87 -0.04
CA PHE A 158 6.81 23.00 -0.32
C PHE A 158 5.95 24.26 -0.46
N ASP A 159 6.54 25.37 -0.01
CA ASP A 159 5.97 26.72 -0.18
C ASP A 159 6.19 27.25 -1.61
#